data_AF-A0AAW8RQJ8-F1
#
_entry.id   AF-A0AAW8RQJ8-F1
#
_cell.length_a   1.000
_cell.length_b   1.000
_cell.length_c   1.000
_cell.angle_alpha   90.00
_cell.angle_beta   90.00
_cell.angle_gamma   90.00
#
_symmetry.space_group_name_H-M   'P 1'
#
loop_
_entity.id
_entity.type
_entity.pdbx_description
1 polymer ?
#
loop_
_entity_poly.entity_id
_entity_poly.type
_entity_poly.pdbx_seq_one_letter_code
_entity_poly.pdbx_strand_id
1 'polypeptide(L)'
;KGETVTVDLQVLEKETKPPQPYTEGTLITAMKTAGKTVDSEEAQSILKEVEGIGTEATRANIIETLKQKEYIKVEKNKLVVTNKGILLCQAVEKEPLLTSAEMTAKWESYLLKIGERKGTQTTFLTNIQKFVSHLLEVVPGQIQSTDFGSTLQEVKAASEKQEAARHLGICPKCQEQEVLLYHKVAACTSEACDFRLWTTIAKKKLTATQLKEIIQNGRTSQPVKGLKGQKGSFEATIVLKEDFTTSFEFSEKKKTNYKKRTRRTTK
;
A
#
# COMPACT_ATOMS: atom_id res chain seq x y z
N LYS A 1 -12.91 -7.43 -57.94
CA LYS A 1 -11.57 -7.75 -58.54
C LYS A 1 -11.51 -6.98 -59.85
N GLY A 2 -10.61 -5.99 -59.99
CA GLY A 2 -10.60 -5.07 -61.15
C GLY A 2 -11.32 -3.73 -60.91
N GLU A 3 -11.74 -3.42 -59.68
CA GLU A 3 -12.23 -2.08 -59.33
C GLU A 3 -11.07 -1.12 -59.11
N THR A 4 -11.16 0.05 -59.72
CA THR A 4 -10.20 1.14 -59.55
C THR A 4 -10.55 1.88 -58.26
N VAL A 5 -9.62 1.91 -57.30
CA VAL A 5 -9.80 2.61 -56.02
C VAL A 5 -8.85 3.79 -55.97
N THR A 6 -9.37 4.96 -55.64
CA THR A 6 -8.55 6.16 -55.42
C THR A 6 -7.91 6.05 -54.04
N VAL A 7 -6.58 5.98 -53.99
CA VAL A 7 -5.83 5.87 -52.72
C VAL A 7 -5.34 7.25 -52.31
N ASP A 8 -5.77 7.70 -51.13
CA ASP A 8 -5.18 8.87 -50.48
C ASP A 8 -3.96 8.41 -49.67
N LEU A 9 -2.77 8.71 -50.18
CA LEU A 9 -1.49 8.34 -49.56
C LEU A 9 -1.00 9.49 -48.69
N GLN A 10 -1.27 9.39 -47.39
CA GLN A 10 -0.76 10.33 -46.40
C GLN A 10 0.46 9.75 -45.68
N VAL A 11 1.57 10.48 -45.70
CA VAL A 11 2.74 10.16 -44.87
C VAL A 11 2.43 10.61 -43.45
N LEU A 12 2.07 9.66 -42.59
CA LEU A 12 1.78 9.91 -41.18
C LEU A 12 3.07 9.81 -40.37
N GLU A 13 3.57 10.96 -39.91
CA GLU A 13 4.62 11.03 -38.92
C GLU A 13 4.07 10.58 -37.55
N LYS A 14 4.76 9.63 -36.91
CA LYS A 14 4.36 9.06 -35.61
C LYS A 14 5.56 9.06 -34.67
N GLU A 15 5.31 9.51 -33.45
CA GLU A 15 6.29 9.41 -32.36
C GLU A 15 6.00 8.19 -31.48
N THR A 16 7.06 7.57 -30.96
CA THR A 16 6.93 6.52 -29.95
C THR A 16 6.51 7.13 -28.63
N LYS A 17 5.47 6.57 -28.01
CA LYS A 17 5.04 6.96 -26.67
C LYS A 17 5.77 6.11 -25.62
N PRO A 18 6.10 6.68 -24.45
CA PRO A 18 6.66 5.90 -23.36
C PRO A 18 5.67 4.79 -22.95
N PRO A 19 6.17 3.66 -22.42
CA PRO A 19 5.32 2.57 -21.95
C PRO A 19 4.30 3.08 -20.93
N GLN A 20 3.07 2.60 -21.04
CA GLN A 20 2.04 2.96 -20.06
C GLN A 20 2.37 2.33 -18.70
N PRO A 21 2.20 3.06 -17.58
CA PRO A 21 2.34 2.47 -16.26
C PRO A 21 1.38 1.30 -16.07
N TYR A 22 1.82 0.29 -15.33
CA TYR A 22 0.99 -0.88 -15.04
C TYR A 22 -0.22 -0.51 -14.18
N THR A 23 -1.38 -1.06 -14.49
CA THR A 23 -2.49 -1.31 -13.57
C THR A 23 -2.34 -2.71 -12.95
N GLU A 24 -3.11 -3.05 -11.91
CA GLU A 24 -3.09 -4.40 -11.33
C GLU A 24 -3.37 -5.48 -12.39
N GLY A 25 -4.37 -5.27 -13.25
CA GLY A 25 -4.69 -6.20 -14.33
C GLY A 25 -3.55 -6.37 -15.32
N THR A 26 -2.94 -5.27 -15.78
CA THR A 26 -1.81 -5.36 -16.72
C THR A 26 -0.55 -5.94 -16.09
N LEU A 27 -0.34 -5.76 -14.78
CA LEU A 27 0.77 -6.37 -14.06
C LEU A 27 0.57 -7.89 -13.94
N ILE A 28 -0.65 -8.35 -13.64
CA ILE A 28 -0.99 -9.78 -13.67
C ILE A 28 -0.74 -10.37 -15.06
N THR A 29 -1.12 -9.66 -16.12
CA THR A 29 -0.80 -10.08 -17.50
C THR A 29 0.71 -10.14 -17.73
N ALA A 30 1.47 -9.14 -17.26
CA ALA A 30 2.92 -9.14 -17.39
C ALA A 30 3.57 -10.32 -16.64
N MET A 31 3.09 -10.65 -15.43
CA MET A 31 3.53 -11.83 -14.67
C MET A 31 3.25 -13.13 -15.43
N LYS A 32 2.06 -13.25 -16.04
CA LYS A 32 1.69 -14.40 -16.90
C LYS A 32 2.60 -14.55 -18.12
N THR A 33 3.04 -13.44 -18.70
CA THR A 33 3.86 -13.43 -19.92
C THR A 33 5.32 -13.10 -19.67
N ALA A 34 5.81 -13.25 -18.43
CA ALA A 34 7.18 -12.90 -18.05
C ALA A 34 8.24 -13.62 -18.90
N GLY A 35 7.92 -14.80 -19.43
CA GLY A 35 8.79 -15.52 -20.37
C GLY A 35 9.12 -14.74 -21.65
N LYS A 36 8.28 -13.79 -22.10
CA LYS A 36 8.55 -13.01 -23.33
C LYS A 36 9.75 -12.07 -23.19
N THR A 37 10.15 -11.73 -21.97
CA THR A 37 11.24 -10.80 -21.69
C THR A 37 12.53 -11.51 -21.27
N VAL A 38 12.58 -12.84 -21.40
CA VAL A 38 13.75 -13.66 -21.07
C VAL A 38 14.45 -14.05 -22.36
N ASP A 39 15.77 -13.93 -22.42
CA ASP A 39 16.52 -14.22 -23.66
C ASP A 39 16.69 -15.73 -23.93
N SER A 40 16.74 -16.55 -22.89
CA SER A 40 16.92 -18.00 -22.99
C SER A 40 15.66 -18.70 -23.47
N GLU A 41 15.68 -19.29 -24.67
CA GLU A 41 14.56 -20.04 -25.26
C GLU A 41 14.04 -21.17 -24.35
N GLU A 42 14.96 -21.88 -23.66
CA GLU A 42 14.61 -22.91 -22.68
C GLU A 42 13.80 -22.33 -21.52
N ALA A 43 14.26 -21.19 -20.97
CA ALA A 43 13.57 -20.51 -19.89
C ALA A 43 12.23 -19.90 -20.34
N GLN A 44 12.13 -19.40 -21.56
CA GLN A 44 10.87 -18.96 -22.15
C GLN A 44 9.86 -20.10 -22.23
N SER A 45 10.29 -21.28 -22.68
CA SER A 45 9.44 -22.47 -22.79
C SER A 45 8.93 -22.92 -21.42
N ILE A 46 9.83 -23.00 -20.44
CA ILE A 46 9.47 -23.36 -19.06
C ILE A 46 8.48 -22.36 -18.49
N LEU A 47 8.76 -21.05 -18.60
CA LEU A 47 7.84 -20.00 -18.13
C LEU A 47 6.50 -20.06 -18.85
N LYS A 48 6.45 -20.42 -20.13
CA LYS A 48 5.17 -20.60 -20.83
C LYS A 48 4.39 -21.79 -20.28
N GLU A 49 5.06 -22.88 -19.96
CA GLU A 49 4.45 -24.10 -19.38
C GLU A 49 3.91 -23.86 -17.97
N VAL A 50 4.64 -23.13 -17.13
CA VAL A 50 4.22 -22.80 -15.74
C VAL A 50 3.39 -21.52 -15.63
N GLU A 51 2.95 -20.97 -16.76
CA GLU A 51 2.19 -19.72 -16.87
C GLU A 51 2.88 -18.46 -16.30
N GLY A 52 4.20 -18.37 -16.40
CA GLY A 52 5.00 -17.21 -16.06
C GLY A 52 5.44 -17.22 -14.60
N ILE A 53 5.42 -16.05 -13.96
CA ILE A 53 5.82 -15.91 -12.55
C ILE A 53 4.59 -15.99 -11.65
N GLY A 54 4.58 -17.00 -10.78
CA GLY A 54 3.46 -17.30 -9.90
C GLY A 54 2.26 -17.92 -10.63
N THR A 55 1.37 -18.55 -9.87
CA THR A 55 0.16 -19.20 -10.36
C THR A 55 -1.04 -18.26 -10.27
N GLU A 56 -2.16 -18.63 -10.89
CA GLU A 56 -3.41 -17.84 -10.83
C GLU A 56 -3.80 -17.46 -9.38
N ALA A 57 -3.65 -18.38 -8.44
CA ALA A 57 -3.99 -18.16 -7.04
C ALA A 57 -3.03 -17.21 -6.30
N THR A 58 -1.76 -17.09 -6.72
CA THR A 58 -0.74 -16.35 -5.96
C THR A 58 -0.49 -14.94 -6.47
N ARG A 59 -0.73 -14.65 -7.76
CA ARG A 59 -0.44 -13.33 -8.36
C ARG A 59 -1.17 -12.17 -7.67
N ALA A 60 -2.46 -12.32 -7.38
CA ALA A 60 -3.24 -11.30 -6.68
C ALA A 60 -2.70 -11.06 -5.25
N ASN A 61 -2.37 -12.14 -4.54
CA ASN A 61 -1.81 -12.07 -3.19
C ASN A 61 -0.41 -11.44 -3.16
N ILE A 62 0.41 -11.66 -4.19
CA ILE A 62 1.72 -11.01 -4.32
C ILE A 62 1.54 -9.48 -4.43
N ILE A 63 0.66 -9.02 -5.34
CA ILE A 63 0.40 -7.58 -5.51
C ILE A 63 -0.16 -6.97 -4.22
N GLU A 64 -1.07 -7.67 -3.55
CA GLU A 64 -1.61 -7.24 -2.26
C GLU A 64 -0.52 -7.14 -1.18
N THR A 65 0.39 -8.11 -1.12
CA THR A 65 1.53 -8.10 -0.19
C THR A 65 2.47 -6.92 -0.48
N LEU A 66 2.74 -6.62 -1.75
CA LEU A 66 3.56 -5.46 -2.15
C LEU A 66 2.93 -4.13 -1.72
N LYS A 67 1.60 -4.02 -1.81
CA LYS A 67 0.84 -2.85 -1.31
C LYS A 67 0.87 -2.77 0.22
N GLN A 68 0.63 -3.88 0.91
CA GLN A 68 0.64 -3.95 2.37
C GLN A 68 2.00 -3.61 2.97
N LYS A 69 3.09 -4.01 2.31
CA LYS A 69 4.47 -3.65 2.69
C LYS A 69 4.87 -2.25 2.21
N GLU A 70 3.98 -1.53 1.54
CA GLU A 70 4.15 -0.17 1.03
C GLU A 70 5.29 -0.03 0.01
N TYR A 71 5.59 -1.09 -0.76
CA TYR A 71 6.54 -1.02 -1.87
C TYR A 71 5.92 -0.41 -3.13
N ILE A 72 4.61 -0.61 -3.31
CA ILE A 72 3.82 -0.02 -4.40
C ILE A 72 2.53 0.59 -3.85
N LYS A 73 1.98 1.56 -4.58
CA LYS A 73 0.68 2.20 -4.29
C LYS A 73 -0.13 2.38 -5.56
N VAL A 74 -1.44 2.53 -5.41
CA VAL A 74 -2.37 2.82 -6.51
C VAL A 74 -2.67 4.31 -6.54
N GLU A 75 -2.35 4.97 -7.65
CA GLU A 75 -2.69 6.37 -7.92
C GLU A 75 -3.46 6.47 -9.22
N LYS A 76 -4.70 7.01 -9.18
CA LYS A 76 -5.56 7.15 -10.37
C LYS A 76 -5.64 5.86 -11.21
N ASN A 77 -5.81 4.71 -10.54
CA ASN A 77 -5.86 3.37 -11.13
C ASN A 77 -4.55 2.86 -11.76
N LYS A 78 -3.41 3.47 -11.44
CA LYS A 78 -2.06 3.07 -11.88
C LYS A 78 -1.21 2.66 -10.68
N LEU A 79 -0.39 1.63 -10.85
CA LEU A 79 0.60 1.21 -9.87
C LEU A 79 1.84 2.10 -9.99
N VAL A 80 2.25 2.63 -8.84
CA VAL A 80 3.43 3.49 -8.70
C VAL A 80 4.32 2.90 -7.61
N VAL A 81 5.61 2.79 -7.89
CA VAL A 81 6.61 2.33 -6.91
C VAL A 81 6.85 3.44 -5.89
N THR A 82 6.86 3.11 -4.61
CA THR A 82 7.17 4.07 -3.53
C THR A 82 8.69 4.24 -3.38
N ASN A 83 9.15 5.26 -2.66
CA ASN A 83 10.58 5.40 -2.34
C ASN A 83 11.14 4.15 -1.62
N LYS A 84 10.32 3.50 -0.79
CA LYS A 84 10.67 2.24 -0.13
C LYS A 84 10.82 1.10 -1.14
N GLY A 85 9.95 1.04 -2.15
CA GLY A 85 10.07 0.09 -3.26
C GLY A 85 11.29 0.34 -4.13
N ILE A 86 11.60 1.61 -4.43
CA ILE A 86 12.81 1.99 -5.18
C ILE A 86 14.05 1.55 -4.40
N LEU A 87 14.10 1.83 -3.10
CA LEU A 87 15.20 1.41 -2.23
C LEU A 87 15.39 -0.11 -2.24
N LEU A 88 14.28 -0.88 -2.20
CA LEU A 88 14.33 -2.33 -2.32
C LEU A 88 14.92 -2.76 -3.66
N CYS A 89 14.46 -2.18 -4.77
CA CYS A 89 14.98 -2.47 -6.11
C CYS A 89 16.48 -2.19 -6.20
N GLN A 90 16.95 -1.05 -5.68
CA GLN A 90 18.37 -0.71 -5.62
C GLN A 90 19.17 -1.72 -4.77
N ALA A 91 18.61 -2.18 -3.66
CA ALA A 91 19.28 -3.15 -2.79
C ALA A 91 19.46 -4.53 -3.42
N VAL A 92 18.56 -4.93 -4.33
CA VAL A 92 18.62 -6.23 -5.02
C VAL A 92 19.20 -6.15 -6.44
N GLU A 93 19.53 -4.96 -6.92
CA GLU A 93 20.02 -4.73 -8.29
C GLU A 93 21.31 -5.48 -8.59
N LYS A 94 22.20 -5.58 -7.59
CA LYS A 94 23.47 -6.33 -7.68
C LYS A 94 23.30 -7.84 -7.55
N GLU A 95 22.07 -8.33 -7.33
CA GLU A 95 21.73 -9.74 -7.21
C GLU A 95 20.82 -10.19 -8.37
N PRO A 96 21.35 -10.28 -9.60
CA PRO A 96 20.57 -10.58 -10.79
C PRO A 96 19.92 -11.98 -10.72
N LEU A 97 20.52 -12.92 -9.98
CA LEU A 97 19.94 -14.25 -9.78
C LEU A 97 18.66 -14.19 -8.95
N LEU A 98 18.56 -13.29 -7.98
CA LEU A 98 17.40 -13.15 -7.09
C LEU A 98 16.21 -12.49 -7.81
N THR A 99 16.49 -11.61 -8.76
CA THR A 99 15.48 -10.84 -9.50
C THR A 99 15.14 -11.43 -10.87
N SER A 100 15.86 -12.46 -11.31
CA SER A 100 15.69 -13.05 -12.63
C SER A 100 14.46 -13.95 -12.74
N ALA A 101 13.64 -13.67 -13.77
CA ALA A 101 12.56 -14.55 -14.20
C ALA A 101 13.07 -15.94 -14.62
N GLU A 102 14.30 -16.04 -15.14
CA GLU A 102 14.92 -17.32 -15.52
C GLU A 102 15.20 -18.19 -14.29
N MET A 103 15.73 -17.63 -13.20
CA MET A 103 15.96 -18.39 -11.97
C MET A 103 14.65 -18.89 -11.38
N THR A 104 13.60 -18.06 -11.44
CA THR A 104 12.24 -18.44 -11.05
C THR A 104 11.74 -19.62 -11.89
N ALA A 105 11.94 -19.59 -13.21
CA ALA A 105 11.59 -20.69 -14.11
C ALA A 105 12.29 -22.01 -13.73
N LYS A 106 13.60 -21.93 -13.44
CA LYS A 106 14.41 -23.10 -13.05
C LYS A 106 13.89 -23.73 -11.76
N TRP A 107 13.44 -22.94 -10.79
CA TRP A 107 12.84 -23.45 -9.56
C TRP A 107 11.52 -24.15 -9.82
N GLU A 108 10.62 -23.53 -10.58
CA GLU A 108 9.32 -24.15 -10.93
C GLU A 108 9.51 -25.47 -11.70
N SER A 109 10.46 -25.51 -12.65
CA SER A 109 10.82 -26.74 -13.36
C SER A 109 11.33 -27.83 -12.41
N TYR A 110 12.15 -27.47 -11.43
CA TYR A 110 12.65 -28.44 -10.45
C TYR A 110 11.53 -28.94 -9.54
N LEU A 111 10.62 -28.07 -9.11
CA LEU A 111 9.44 -28.44 -8.32
C LEU A 111 8.54 -29.42 -9.10
N LEU A 112 8.37 -29.20 -10.41
CA LEU A 112 7.67 -30.13 -11.29
C LEU A 112 8.36 -31.51 -11.34
N LYS A 113 9.70 -31.54 -11.51
CA LYS A 113 10.48 -32.79 -11.49
C LYS A 113 10.31 -33.58 -10.19
N ILE A 114 10.17 -32.89 -9.05
CA ILE A 114 9.87 -33.55 -7.77
C ILE A 114 8.46 -34.18 -7.82
N GLY A 115 7.46 -33.44 -8.30
CA GLY A 115 6.09 -33.96 -8.49
C GLY A 115 6.03 -35.20 -9.39
N GLU A 116 6.87 -35.23 -10.43
CA GLU A 116 7.01 -36.36 -11.35
C GLU A 116 7.91 -37.50 -10.83
N ARG A 117 8.46 -37.38 -9.61
CA ARG A 117 9.44 -38.32 -9.03
C ARG A 117 10.75 -38.47 -9.82
N LYS A 118 11.09 -37.48 -10.64
CA LYS A 118 12.36 -37.37 -11.41
C LYS A 118 13.43 -36.53 -10.69
N GLY A 119 13.09 -35.92 -9.56
CA GLY A 119 13.98 -35.16 -8.70
C GLY A 119 13.66 -35.39 -7.22
N THR A 120 14.59 -35.04 -6.33
CA THR A 120 14.40 -35.19 -4.88
C THR A 120 14.26 -33.84 -4.20
N GLN A 121 13.41 -33.80 -3.16
CA GLN A 121 13.27 -32.65 -2.28
C GLN A 121 14.59 -32.31 -1.59
N THR A 122 15.35 -33.32 -1.16
CA THR A 122 16.64 -33.14 -0.49
C THR A 122 17.61 -32.35 -1.35
N THR A 123 17.79 -32.72 -2.61
CA THR A 123 18.69 -32.00 -3.53
C THR A 123 18.22 -30.57 -3.77
N PHE A 124 16.92 -30.34 -3.90
CA PHE A 124 16.38 -28.99 -4.05
C PHE A 124 16.73 -28.11 -2.83
N LEU A 125 16.42 -28.60 -1.63
CA LEU A 125 16.68 -27.86 -0.39
C LEU A 125 18.17 -27.62 -0.16
N THR A 126 19.04 -28.58 -0.47
CA THR A 126 20.49 -28.39 -0.38
C THR A 126 20.97 -27.27 -1.31
N ASN A 127 20.42 -27.18 -2.52
CA ASN A 127 20.77 -26.10 -3.46
C ASN A 127 20.26 -24.74 -2.98
N ILE A 128 19.05 -24.68 -2.42
CA ILE A 128 18.51 -23.45 -1.81
C ILE A 128 19.37 -23.01 -0.61
N GLN A 129 19.79 -23.95 0.24
CA GLN A 129 20.67 -23.65 1.38
C GLN A 129 22.00 -23.04 0.92
N LYS A 130 22.65 -23.64 -0.08
CA LYS A 130 23.88 -23.09 -0.66
C LYS A 130 23.69 -21.69 -1.23
N PHE A 131 22.58 -21.47 -1.93
CA PHE A 131 22.23 -20.16 -2.47
C PHE A 131 22.04 -19.12 -1.36
N VAL A 132 21.31 -19.46 -0.30
CA VAL A 132 21.11 -18.57 0.86
C VAL A 132 22.44 -18.27 1.56
N SER A 133 23.30 -19.28 1.78
CA SER A 133 24.62 -19.08 2.38
C SER A 133 25.48 -18.12 1.55
N HIS A 134 25.47 -18.26 0.23
CA HIS A 134 26.20 -17.35 -0.66
C HIS A 134 25.67 -15.92 -0.57
N LEU A 135 24.35 -15.72 -0.56
CA LEU A 135 23.77 -14.38 -0.40
C LEU A 135 24.14 -13.74 0.94
N LEU A 136 24.14 -14.50 2.04
CA LEU A 136 24.52 -13.98 3.35
C LEU A 136 25.99 -13.55 3.42
N GLU A 137 26.86 -14.15 2.61
CA GLU A 137 28.27 -13.78 2.52
C GLU A 137 28.47 -12.51 1.68
N VAL A 138 27.78 -12.40 0.54
CA VAL A 138 28.04 -11.37 -0.47
C VAL A 138 27.21 -10.09 -0.24
N VAL A 139 25.92 -10.22 0.06
CA VAL A 139 24.98 -9.10 0.10
C VAL A 139 25.36 -8.02 1.14
N PRO A 140 25.82 -8.35 2.37
CA PRO A 140 26.18 -7.31 3.34
C PRO A 140 27.27 -6.35 2.83
N GLY A 141 28.30 -6.87 2.16
CA GLY A 141 29.36 -6.05 1.58
C GLY A 141 28.88 -5.21 0.38
N GLN A 142 27.95 -5.76 -0.41
CA GLN A 142 27.31 -5.01 -1.50
C GLN A 142 26.43 -3.87 -0.98
N ILE A 143 25.64 -4.09 0.06
CA ILE A 143 24.79 -3.04 0.65
C ILE A 143 25.65 -1.91 1.21
N GLN A 144 26.75 -2.24 1.91
CA GLN A 144 27.67 -1.22 2.44
C GLN A 144 28.34 -0.38 1.35
N SER A 145 28.61 -0.99 0.19
CA SER A 145 29.22 -0.31 -0.96
C SER A 145 28.22 0.34 -1.91
N THR A 146 26.92 0.23 -1.65
CA THR A 146 25.88 0.82 -2.50
C THR A 146 25.47 2.19 -1.95
N ASP A 147 25.61 3.22 -2.78
CA ASP A 147 25.06 4.53 -2.46
C ASP A 147 23.56 4.54 -2.74
N PHE A 148 22.76 4.54 -1.68
CA PHE A 148 21.30 4.63 -1.76
C PHE A 148 20.80 6.08 -1.92
N GLY A 149 21.71 7.07 -1.98
CA GLY A 149 21.42 8.47 -2.23
C GLY A 149 20.44 9.09 -1.22
N SER A 150 19.66 10.08 -1.68
CA SER A 150 18.64 10.74 -0.86
C SER A 150 17.46 9.81 -0.53
N THR A 151 17.24 8.75 -1.32
CA THR A 151 16.13 7.80 -1.15
C THR A 151 16.13 7.18 0.24
N LEU A 152 17.31 6.80 0.77
CA LEU A 152 17.41 6.22 2.10
C LEU A 152 17.01 7.21 3.20
N GLN A 153 17.40 8.49 3.06
CA GLN A 153 17.06 9.54 4.02
C GLN A 153 15.55 9.84 3.99
N GLU A 154 14.97 9.91 2.78
CA GLU A 154 13.53 10.13 2.59
C GLU A 154 12.70 8.99 3.19
N VAL A 155 13.14 7.73 3.02
CA VAL A 155 12.46 6.56 3.60
C VAL A 155 12.57 6.56 5.12
N LYS A 156 13.74 6.88 5.69
CA LYS A 156 13.92 6.99 7.16
C LYS A 156 13.05 8.09 7.76
N ALA A 157 13.07 9.29 7.16
CA ALA A 157 12.24 10.40 7.60
C ALA A 157 10.75 10.08 7.51
N ALA A 158 10.33 9.36 6.46
CA ALA A 158 8.94 8.90 6.32
C ALA A 158 8.57 7.89 7.42
N SER A 159 9.43 6.93 7.74
CA SER A 159 9.18 5.95 8.82
C SER A 159 9.11 6.61 10.19
N GLU A 160 10.04 7.53 10.49
CA GLU A 160 10.06 8.27 11.76
C GLU A 160 8.80 9.12 11.92
N LYS A 161 8.38 9.79 10.85
CA LYS A 161 7.13 10.56 10.83
C LYS A 161 5.91 9.69 11.07
N GLN A 162 5.87 8.48 10.50
CA GLN A 162 4.78 7.53 10.69
C GLN A 162 4.77 6.97 12.11
N GLU A 163 5.93 6.75 12.71
CA GLU A 163 6.09 6.33 14.10
C GLU A 163 5.69 7.45 15.08
N ALA A 164 6.13 8.69 14.86
CA ALA A 164 5.70 9.85 15.64
C ALA A 164 4.19 10.14 15.50
N ALA A 165 3.58 9.78 14.37
CA ALA A 165 2.13 9.86 14.18
C ALA A 165 1.36 8.81 15.01
N ARG A 166 2.01 7.71 15.41
CA ARG A 166 1.41 6.70 16.30
C ARG A 166 1.37 7.15 17.76
N HIS A 167 2.31 7.98 18.17
CA HIS A 167 2.37 8.51 19.53
C HIS A 167 1.34 9.63 19.68
N LEU A 168 0.28 9.38 20.46
CA LEU A 168 -0.84 10.30 20.59
C LEU A 168 -0.76 11.21 21.83
N GLY A 169 0.19 10.94 22.74
CA GLY A 169 0.41 11.70 23.97
C GLY A 169 0.22 10.84 25.22
N ILE A 170 0.23 11.47 26.39
CA ILE A 170 0.05 10.81 27.69
C ILE A 170 -1.42 10.38 27.84
N CYS A 171 -1.63 9.21 28.46
CA CYS A 171 -2.94 8.63 28.68
C CYS A 171 -3.78 9.48 29.65
N PRO A 172 -5.01 9.88 29.29
CA PRO A 172 -5.85 10.69 30.15
C PRO A 172 -6.39 9.92 31.36
N LYS A 173 -6.37 8.57 31.32
CA LYS A 173 -6.88 7.70 32.40
C LYS A 173 -5.86 7.45 33.51
N CYS A 174 -4.61 7.10 33.15
CA CYS A 174 -3.57 6.83 34.15
C CYS A 174 -2.57 7.97 34.31
N GLN A 175 -2.47 8.90 33.35
CA GLN A 175 -1.53 10.04 33.36
C GLN A 175 -0.04 9.69 33.47
N GLU A 176 0.32 8.41 33.46
CA GLU A 176 1.70 7.93 33.62
C GLU A 176 2.32 7.44 32.31
N GLN A 177 1.51 6.84 31.43
CA GLN A 177 1.96 6.13 30.25
C GLN A 177 1.38 6.71 28.98
N GLU A 178 2.01 6.43 27.84
CA GLU A 178 1.59 6.96 26.54
C GLU A 178 0.44 6.17 25.90
N VAL A 179 -0.27 6.83 24.98
CA VAL A 179 -1.27 6.21 24.12
C VAL A 179 -0.71 6.04 22.72
N LEU A 180 -0.67 4.80 22.26
CA LEU A 180 -0.24 4.44 20.92
C LEU A 180 -1.43 4.13 20.02
N LEU A 181 -1.34 4.60 18.77
CA LEU A 181 -2.29 4.29 17.71
C LEU A 181 -1.97 2.94 17.08
N TYR A 182 -2.80 1.96 17.38
CA TYR A 182 -2.86 0.68 16.67
C TYR A 182 -3.89 0.75 15.53
N HIS A 183 -4.01 -0.32 14.74
CA HIS A 183 -4.78 -0.34 13.50
C HIS A 183 -6.20 0.27 13.60
N LYS A 184 -6.98 -0.12 14.63
CA LYS A 184 -8.36 0.38 14.84
C LYS A 184 -8.57 1.07 16.19
N VAL A 185 -7.59 1.03 17.08
CA VAL A 185 -7.73 1.47 18.47
C VAL A 185 -6.49 2.25 18.89
N ALA A 186 -6.69 3.35 19.59
CA ALA A 186 -5.68 4.02 20.37
C ALA A 186 -5.75 3.47 21.80
N ALA A 187 -4.66 2.90 22.30
CA ALA A 187 -4.64 2.24 23.61
C ALA A 187 -3.43 2.68 24.43
N CYS A 188 -3.61 2.70 25.76
CA CYS A 188 -2.52 2.92 26.70
C CYS A 188 -1.49 1.80 26.60
N THR A 189 -0.20 2.11 26.78
CA THR A 189 0.89 1.13 26.81
C THR A 189 1.01 0.38 28.14
N SER A 190 0.38 0.88 29.21
CA SER A 190 0.40 0.20 30.51
C SER A 190 -0.51 -1.03 30.51
N GLU A 191 0.00 -2.16 31.01
CA GLU A 191 -0.83 -3.36 31.25
C GLU A 191 -1.87 -3.15 32.36
N ALA A 192 -1.61 -2.22 33.30
CA ALA A 192 -2.52 -1.88 34.38
C ALA A 192 -3.62 -0.89 33.96
N CYS A 193 -3.54 -0.31 32.75
CA CYS A 193 -4.50 0.67 32.25
C CYS A 193 -5.28 0.13 31.04
N ASP A 194 -6.59 0.01 31.18
CA ASP A 194 -7.53 -0.46 30.17
C ASP A 194 -8.06 0.64 29.24
N PHE A 195 -7.43 1.82 29.21
CA PHE A 195 -7.87 2.93 28.36
C PHE A 195 -7.79 2.55 26.87
N ARG A 196 -8.94 2.68 26.17
CA ARG A 196 -9.08 2.37 24.75
C ARG A 196 -9.99 3.39 24.08
N LEU A 197 -9.51 4.01 23.01
CA LEU A 197 -10.26 4.92 22.15
C LEU A 197 -10.36 4.33 20.74
N TRP A 198 -11.57 4.04 20.29
CA TRP A 198 -11.78 3.58 18.92
C TRP A 198 -11.50 4.71 17.91
N THR A 199 -10.74 4.38 16.87
CA THR A 199 -10.39 5.34 15.80
C THR A 199 -11.56 5.67 14.88
N THR A 200 -12.62 4.86 14.93
CA THR A 200 -13.82 5.03 14.12
C THR A 200 -15.00 5.36 15.02
N ILE A 201 -15.55 6.56 14.85
CA ILE A 201 -16.70 7.05 15.62
C ILE A 201 -17.79 7.44 14.63
N ALA A 202 -19.03 6.97 14.85
CA ALA A 202 -20.17 7.20 13.95
C ALA A 202 -19.85 6.91 12.47
N LYS A 203 -19.20 5.76 12.19
CA LYS A 203 -18.76 5.29 10.85
C LYS A 203 -17.76 6.22 10.13
N LYS A 204 -17.13 7.16 10.83
CA LYS A 204 -16.06 8.01 10.32
C LYS A 204 -14.74 7.65 11.01
N LYS A 205 -13.71 7.39 10.22
CA LYS A 205 -12.33 7.23 10.73
C LYS A 205 -11.77 8.61 11.04
N LEU A 206 -11.32 8.81 12.28
CA LEU A 206 -10.66 10.03 12.74
C LEU A 206 -9.22 10.10 12.26
N THR A 207 -8.71 11.31 12.09
CA THR A 207 -7.30 11.55 11.76
C THR A 207 -6.43 11.41 13.01
N ALA A 208 -5.13 11.16 12.83
CA ALA A 208 -4.19 11.11 13.97
C ALA A 208 -4.20 12.43 14.76
N THR A 209 -4.33 13.58 14.09
CA THR A 209 -4.46 14.90 14.73
C THR A 209 -5.70 14.98 15.62
N GLN A 210 -6.87 14.55 15.14
CA GLN A 210 -8.10 14.55 15.92
C GLN A 210 -8.00 13.63 17.15
N LEU A 211 -7.34 12.48 17.01
CA LEU A 211 -7.11 11.57 18.12
C LEU A 211 -6.15 12.17 19.16
N LYS A 212 -5.07 12.84 18.73
CA LYS A 212 -4.16 13.60 19.61
C LYS A 212 -4.92 14.66 20.39
N GLU A 213 -5.77 15.44 19.73
CA GLU A 213 -6.58 16.46 20.40
C GLU A 213 -7.53 15.86 21.45
N ILE A 214 -8.19 14.74 21.15
CA ILE A 214 -9.08 14.06 22.12
C ILE A 214 -8.28 13.57 23.33
N ILE A 215 -7.09 13.03 23.12
CA ILE A 215 -6.25 12.48 24.20
C ILE A 215 -5.63 13.59 25.06
N GLN A 216 -5.16 14.67 24.44
CA GLN A 216 -4.47 15.76 25.13
C GLN A 216 -5.45 16.79 25.73
N ASN A 217 -6.49 17.15 25.00
CA ASN A 217 -7.41 18.23 25.36
C ASN A 217 -8.79 17.72 25.80
N GLY A 218 -9.03 16.41 25.78
CA GLY A 218 -10.33 15.81 26.03
C GLY A 218 -11.36 16.06 24.91
N ARG A 219 -11.00 16.78 23.83
CA ARG A 219 -11.93 17.10 22.74
C ARG A 219 -11.25 17.49 21.44
N THR A 220 -11.97 17.36 20.33
CA THR A 220 -11.51 17.89 19.02
C THR A 220 -11.56 19.42 18.98
N SER A 221 -10.57 20.05 18.35
CA SER A 221 -10.49 21.52 18.23
C SER A 221 -11.57 22.12 17.34
N GLN A 222 -11.97 21.37 16.30
CA GLN A 222 -13.02 21.74 15.35
C GLN A 222 -14.07 20.62 15.25
N PRO A 223 -15.33 20.96 14.90
CA PRO A 223 -16.34 19.95 14.66
C PRO A 223 -15.95 19.01 13.52
N VAL A 224 -16.12 17.70 13.75
CA VAL A 224 -15.79 16.67 12.78
C VAL A 224 -16.93 16.50 11.79
N LYS A 225 -16.69 16.85 10.53
CA LYS A 225 -17.65 16.68 9.44
C LYS A 225 -17.75 15.22 9.00
N GLY A 226 -18.96 14.82 8.58
CA GLY A 226 -19.16 13.52 7.94
C GLY A 226 -19.44 12.37 8.91
N LEU A 227 -19.77 12.65 10.17
CA LEU A 227 -20.26 11.66 11.13
C LEU A 227 -21.63 11.16 10.66
N LYS A 228 -21.93 9.86 10.77
CA LYS A 228 -23.21 9.27 10.32
C LYS A 228 -24.10 8.90 11.50
N GLY A 229 -25.27 9.51 11.58
CA GLY A 229 -26.33 9.16 12.53
C GLY A 229 -27.55 8.55 11.83
N GLN A 230 -28.63 8.35 12.59
CA GLN A 230 -29.88 7.77 12.06
C GLN A 230 -30.55 8.65 10.99
N LYS A 231 -30.46 9.99 11.12
CA LYS A 231 -31.11 10.96 10.22
C LYS A 231 -30.19 11.47 9.09
N GLY A 232 -29.06 10.81 8.87
CA GLY A 232 -28.07 11.21 7.87
C GLY A 232 -26.75 11.66 8.48
N SER A 233 -25.97 12.41 7.71
CA SER A 233 -24.66 12.87 8.15
C SER A 233 -24.74 14.18 8.94
N PHE A 234 -23.94 14.31 9.99
CA PHE A 234 -23.85 15.49 10.84
C PHE A 234 -22.39 15.88 11.11
N GLU A 235 -22.23 17.04 11.74
CA GLU A 235 -20.97 17.60 12.19
C GLU A 235 -21.08 17.90 13.68
N ALA A 236 -20.10 17.46 14.47
CA ALA A 236 -20.09 17.64 15.92
C ALA A 236 -18.65 17.63 16.46
N THR A 237 -18.42 18.33 17.57
CA THR A 237 -17.20 18.21 18.37
C THR A 237 -17.26 16.91 19.14
N ILE A 238 -16.19 16.11 19.08
CA ILE A 238 -16.09 14.87 19.84
C ILE A 238 -15.44 15.19 21.17
N VAL A 239 -16.09 14.80 22.26
CA VAL A 239 -15.66 15.07 23.64
C VAL A 239 -15.51 13.76 24.39
N LEU A 240 -14.40 13.60 25.09
CA LEU A 240 -14.12 12.51 26.01
C LEU A 240 -14.78 12.84 27.36
N LYS A 241 -15.66 11.94 27.81
CA LYS A 241 -16.35 12.04 29.10
C LYS A 241 -15.45 11.59 30.24
N GLU A 242 -15.91 11.82 31.48
CA GLU A 242 -15.25 11.35 32.71
C GLU A 242 -15.13 9.83 32.80
N ASP A 243 -16.06 9.09 32.17
CA ASP A 243 -16.00 7.63 32.03
C ASP A 243 -15.07 7.17 30.89
N PHE A 244 -14.35 8.10 30.27
CA PHE A 244 -13.48 7.90 29.10
C PHE A 244 -14.22 7.38 27.85
N THR A 245 -15.55 7.51 27.79
CA THR A 245 -16.33 7.28 26.58
C THR A 245 -16.43 8.54 25.73
N THR A 246 -16.75 8.38 24.45
CA THR A 246 -16.87 9.52 23.52
C THR A 246 -18.32 9.99 23.40
N SER A 247 -18.48 11.31 23.32
CA SER A 247 -19.77 11.98 23.19
C SER A 247 -19.70 13.10 22.15
N PHE A 248 -20.87 13.58 21.74
CA PHE A 248 -20.98 14.62 20.71
C PHE A 248 -21.51 15.91 21.31
N GLU A 249 -20.80 17.00 21.07
CA GLU A 249 -21.24 18.34 21.39
C GLU A 249 -21.50 19.09 20.08
N PHE A 250 -22.71 19.65 19.96
CA PHE A 250 -23.13 20.39 18.78
C PHE A 250 -23.04 21.88 19.09
N SER A 251 -22.27 22.62 18.29
CA SER A 251 -22.26 24.07 18.41
C SER A 251 -23.63 24.63 18.03
N GLU A 252 -24.22 25.43 18.91
CA GLU A 252 -25.50 26.08 18.64
C GLU A 252 -25.35 27.02 17.42
N LYS A 253 -26.01 26.68 16.31
CA LYS A 253 -26.14 27.59 15.19
C LYS A 253 -26.99 28.78 15.65
N LYS A 254 -26.37 29.98 15.75
CA LYS A 254 -27.11 31.25 15.84
C LYS A 254 -28.20 31.25 14.77
N LYS A 255 -29.47 31.25 15.18
CA LYS A 255 -30.63 31.35 14.29
C LYS A 255 -30.51 32.65 13.50
N THR A 256 -30.11 32.58 12.24
CA THR A 256 -30.23 33.71 11.32
C THR A 256 -31.71 33.90 11.02
N ASN A 257 -32.25 35.03 11.49
CA ASN A 257 -33.63 35.46 11.28
C ASN A 257 -33.94 35.54 9.77
N TYR A 258 -34.61 34.53 9.23
CA TYR A 258 -35.10 34.57 7.86
C TYR A 258 -36.35 35.47 7.82
N LYS A 259 -36.17 36.74 7.44
CA LYS A 259 -37.30 37.64 7.13
C LYS A 259 -38.11 37.02 5.98
N LYS A 260 -39.35 36.60 6.27
CA LYS A 260 -40.36 36.22 5.28
C LYS A 260 -40.52 37.37 4.27
N ARG A 261 -40.09 37.14 3.03
CA ARG A 261 -40.45 37.99 1.89
C ARG A 261 -41.92 37.74 1.55
N THR A 262 -42.78 38.70 1.87
CA THR A 262 -44.17 38.75 1.40
C THR A 262 -44.19 38.92 -0.13
N ARG A 263 -44.80 37.98 -0.85
CA ARG A 263 -45.10 38.10 -2.27
C ARG A 263 -46.18 39.17 -2.46
N ARG A 264 -45.85 40.29 -3.11
CA ARG A 264 -46.82 41.22 -3.69
C ARG A 264 -47.48 40.52 -4.89
N THR A 265 -48.78 40.30 -4.81
CA THR A 265 -49.66 40.02 -5.94
C THR A 265 -49.91 41.32 -6.69
N THR A 266 -49.52 41.38 -7.96
CA THR A 266 -49.99 42.42 -8.90
C THR A 266 -51.16 41.87 -9.69
N LYS A 267 -52.25 42.65 -9.69
CA LYS A 267 -53.43 42.50 -10.55
C LYS A 267 -53.07 42.71 -12.02
#